data_AF-A0A6B3C8J6-F1
#
_entry.id   AF-A0A6B3C8J6-F1
#
_cell.length_a   1.000
_cell.length_b   1.000
_cell.length_c   1.000
_cell.angle_alpha   90.00
_cell.angle_beta   90.00
_cell.angle_gamma   90.00
#
_symmetry.space_group_name_H-M   'P 1'
#
loop_
_entity.id
_entity.type
_entity.pdbx_description
1 polymer ?
#
loop_
_entity_poly.entity_id
_entity_poly.type
_entity_poly.pdbx_seq_one_letter_code
_entity_poly.pdbx_strand_id
1 'polypeptide(L)'
;PWFIVDAAPQEARLIRTAREVNDAKPGLVVDKVVEAALPFAEPRIAALGLSFKPDIDDLRESPARRIVARIADRLPHAVISVVEPHIAELPAELAARDRVELVDLDEALGHADVVVLLVDHTQFRAEAARRSPRAGSQVIDTRGAWRRAVSAG
;
A
#
# COMPACT_ATOMS: atom_id res chain seq x y z
N PRO A 1 -17.84 -4.37 -11.86
CA PRO A 1 -18.74 -5.15 -12.77
C PRO A 1 -18.40 -4.90 -14.25
N TRP A 2 -17.89 -5.91 -14.95
CA TRP A 2 -17.60 -5.86 -16.39
C TRP A 2 -18.87 -5.80 -17.27
N PHE A 3 -20.01 -6.21 -16.72
CA PHE A 3 -21.27 -6.38 -17.44
C PHE A 3 -21.89 -5.10 -18.02
N ILE A 4 -21.60 -3.90 -17.49
CA ILE A 4 -22.19 -2.65 -18.00
C ILE A 4 -21.37 -2.05 -19.15
N VAL A 5 -20.04 -2.30 -19.19
CA VAL A 5 -19.16 -1.73 -20.23
C VAL A 5 -19.27 -2.50 -21.54
N ASP A 6 -19.56 -3.81 -21.45
CA ASP A 6 -19.67 -4.70 -22.61
C ASP A 6 -20.99 -4.52 -23.38
N ALA A 7 -22.06 -4.12 -22.69
CA ALA A 7 -23.39 -3.95 -23.28
C ALA A 7 -23.57 -2.66 -24.11
N ALA A 8 -22.79 -1.61 -23.85
CA ALA A 8 -22.89 -0.33 -24.55
C ALA A 8 -21.55 0.45 -24.57
N PRO A 9 -20.55 0.00 -25.35
CA PRO A 9 -19.20 0.55 -25.33
C PRO A 9 -19.09 2.03 -25.74
N GLN A 10 -20.07 2.57 -26.48
CA GLN A 10 -20.10 3.98 -26.90
C GLN A 10 -20.79 4.92 -25.88
N GLU A 11 -21.70 4.39 -25.06
CA GLU A 11 -22.44 5.17 -24.03
C GLU A 11 -21.75 5.13 -22.66
N ALA A 12 -20.91 4.12 -22.40
CA ALA A 12 -20.19 3.93 -21.15
C ALA A 12 -18.85 4.67 -21.07
N ARG A 13 -18.62 5.74 -21.85
CA ARG A 13 -17.31 6.44 -21.92
C ARG A 13 -16.87 7.00 -20.56
N LEU A 14 -17.80 7.55 -19.78
CA LEU A 14 -17.53 8.03 -18.41
C LEU A 14 -17.20 6.89 -17.43
N ILE A 15 -17.91 5.76 -17.51
CA ILE A 15 -17.65 4.58 -16.66
C ILE A 15 -16.29 3.97 -17.01
N ARG A 16 -15.95 3.89 -18.31
CA ARG A 16 -14.66 3.42 -18.80
C ARG A 16 -13.52 4.31 -18.31
N THR A 17 -13.60 5.62 -18.52
CA THR A 17 -12.54 6.55 -18.09
C THR A 17 -12.41 6.60 -16.56
N ALA A 18 -13.51 6.56 -15.81
CA ALA A 18 -13.46 6.47 -14.35
C ALA A 18 -12.76 5.17 -13.89
N ARG A 19 -12.94 4.06 -14.61
CA ARG A 19 -12.22 2.81 -14.36
C ARG A 19 -10.76 2.88 -14.77
N GLU A 20 -10.43 3.40 -15.94
CA GLU A 20 -9.03 3.59 -16.38
C GLU A 20 -8.23 4.45 -15.39
N VAL A 21 -8.84 5.53 -14.88
CA VAL A 21 -8.24 6.36 -13.82
C VAL A 21 -8.04 5.55 -12.53
N ASN A 22 -9.00 4.71 -12.14
CA ASN A 22 -8.86 3.86 -10.96
C ASN A 22 -7.82 2.74 -11.14
N ASP A 23 -7.75 2.16 -12.33
CA ASP A 23 -6.82 1.08 -12.69
C ASP A 23 -5.38 1.61 -12.81
N ALA A 24 -5.20 2.90 -13.11
CA ALA A 24 -3.89 3.57 -13.13
C ALA A 24 -3.35 3.94 -11.73
N LYS A 25 -4.23 4.12 -10.72
CA LYS A 25 -3.83 4.54 -9.36
C LYS A 25 -2.79 3.64 -8.69
N PRO A 26 -2.86 2.29 -8.79
CA PRO A 26 -1.81 1.42 -8.26
C PRO A 26 -0.42 1.75 -8.80
N GLY A 27 -0.29 2.11 -10.08
CA GLY A 27 0.99 2.52 -10.67
C GLY A 27 1.57 3.77 -10.01
N LEU A 28 0.73 4.79 -9.81
CA LEU A 28 1.15 6.04 -9.16
C LEU A 28 1.62 5.82 -7.72
N VAL A 29 1.01 4.88 -6.99
CA VAL A 29 1.47 4.54 -5.63
C VAL A 29 2.83 3.86 -5.68
N VAL A 30 3.03 2.89 -6.58
CA VAL A 30 4.33 2.22 -6.77
C VAL A 30 5.41 3.23 -7.09
N ASP A 31 5.17 4.14 -8.04
CA ASP A 31 6.19 5.11 -8.45
C ASP A 31 6.56 6.08 -7.32
N LYS A 32 5.58 6.51 -6.50
CA LYS A 32 5.86 7.31 -5.29
C LYS A 32 6.70 6.57 -4.26
N VAL A 33 6.42 5.28 -4.05
CA VAL A 33 7.21 4.46 -3.11
C VAL A 33 8.64 4.30 -3.62
N VAL A 34 8.80 4.01 -4.92
CA VAL A 34 10.12 3.90 -5.57
C VAL A 34 10.89 5.21 -5.44
N GLU A 35 10.27 6.35 -5.73
CA GLU A 35 10.89 7.67 -5.60
C GLU A 35 11.34 7.95 -4.16
N ALA A 36 10.48 7.69 -3.17
CA ALA A 36 10.79 7.86 -1.76
C ALA A 36 11.91 6.93 -1.27
N ALA A 37 12.10 5.78 -1.93
CA ALA A 37 13.14 4.81 -1.61
C ALA A 37 14.52 5.13 -2.22
N LEU A 38 14.60 5.99 -3.24
CA LEU A 38 15.86 6.33 -3.94
C LEU A 38 17.02 6.79 -3.04
N PRO A 39 16.81 7.53 -1.94
CA PRO A 39 17.90 7.96 -1.07
C PRO A 39 18.57 6.83 -0.27
N PHE A 40 17.97 5.63 -0.24
CA PHE A 40 18.40 4.52 0.61
C PHE A 40 19.01 3.40 -0.24
N ALA A 41 20.18 2.88 0.17
CA ALA A 41 20.83 1.78 -0.52
C ALA A 41 20.08 0.46 -0.36
N GLU A 42 19.58 0.19 0.85
CA GLU A 42 18.72 -0.96 1.19
C GLU A 42 17.46 -0.45 1.90
N PRO A 43 16.48 0.07 1.14
CA PRO A 43 15.30 0.72 1.73
C PRO A 43 14.46 -0.29 2.52
N ARG A 44 14.05 0.11 3.73
CA ARG A 44 13.06 -0.62 4.53
C ARG A 44 11.67 -0.01 4.32
N ILE A 45 10.74 -0.80 3.80
CA ILE A 45 9.41 -0.34 3.40
C ILE A 45 8.35 -1.02 4.26
N ALA A 46 7.57 -0.25 5.01
CA ALA A 46 6.37 -0.73 5.67
C ALA A 46 5.16 -0.57 4.74
N ALA A 47 4.55 -1.67 4.33
CA ALA A 47 3.31 -1.70 3.55
C ALA A 47 2.12 -2.02 4.46
N LEU A 48 1.36 -0.98 4.82
CA LEU A 48 0.25 -1.10 5.76
C LEU A 48 -1.05 -1.42 5.01
N GLY A 49 -1.51 -2.65 5.18
CA GLY A 49 -2.73 -3.19 4.60
C GLY A 49 -2.50 -3.93 3.30
N LEU A 50 -3.18 -5.07 3.17
CA LEU A 50 -3.14 -5.96 2.02
C LEU A 50 -4.55 -6.34 1.53
N SER A 51 -5.56 -6.28 2.39
CA SER A 51 -6.95 -6.60 2.06
C SER A 51 -7.60 -5.66 1.04
N PHE A 52 -8.64 -6.15 0.36
CA PHE A 52 -9.40 -5.36 -0.61
C PHE A 52 -10.15 -4.20 0.06
N LYS A 53 -10.58 -4.37 1.31
CA LYS A 53 -11.27 -3.37 2.12
C LYS A 53 -10.75 -3.40 3.57
N PRO A 54 -11.01 -2.32 4.33
CA PRO A 54 -10.77 -2.32 5.77
C PRO A 54 -11.50 -3.44 6.52
N ASP A 55 -10.85 -3.88 7.59
CA ASP A 55 -11.37 -4.73 8.66
C ASP A 55 -11.89 -6.11 8.20
N ILE A 56 -11.37 -6.61 7.07
CA ILE A 56 -11.66 -7.93 6.51
C ILE A 56 -10.38 -8.63 6.02
N ASP A 57 -10.46 -9.93 5.80
CA ASP A 57 -9.37 -10.81 5.33
C ASP A 57 -9.42 -11.08 3.81
N ASP A 58 -10.35 -10.47 3.07
CA ASP A 58 -10.48 -10.73 1.63
C ASP A 58 -9.36 -10.07 0.83
N LEU A 59 -8.38 -10.90 0.48
CA LEU A 59 -7.23 -10.55 -0.33
C LEU A 59 -7.49 -10.64 -1.84
N ARG A 60 -8.62 -11.21 -2.28
CA ARG A 60 -8.89 -11.44 -3.71
C ARG A 60 -9.06 -10.12 -4.44
N GLU A 61 -8.47 -10.01 -5.63
CA GLU A 61 -8.50 -8.79 -6.44
C GLU A 61 -7.99 -7.53 -5.71
N SER A 62 -7.23 -7.68 -4.61
CA SER A 62 -6.73 -6.54 -3.86
C SER A 62 -5.71 -5.75 -4.68
N PRO A 63 -5.93 -4.43 -4.89
CA PRO A 63 -4.91 -3.58 -5.52
C PRO A 63 -3.67 -3.46 -4.64
N ALA A 64 -3.81 -3.57 -3.30
CA ALA A 64 -2.69 -3.48 -2.37
C ALA A 64 -1.68 -4.64 -2.60
N ARG A 65 -2.16 -5.87 -2.83
CA ARG A 65 -1.29 -7.01 -3.21
C ARG A 65 -0.48 -6.72 -4.45
N ARG A 66 -1.13 -6.19 -5.49
CA ARG A 66 -0.49 -5.84 -6.76
C ARG A 66 0.54 -4.72 -6.58
N ILE A 67 0.27 -3.75 -5.71
CA ILE A 67 1.20 -2.67 -5.38
C ILE A 67 2.44 -3.25 -4.69
N VAL A 68 2.27 -4.07 -3.64
CA VAL A 68 3.39 -4.68 -2.90
C VAL A 68 4.25 -5.55 -3.83
N ALA A 69 3.64 -6.40 -4.64
CA ALA A 69 4.37 -7.23 -5.61
C ALA A 69 5.19 -6.37 -6.58
N ARG A 70 4.61 -5.29 -7.11
CA ARG A 70 5.32 -4.39 -8.04
C ARG A 70 6.44 -3.57 -7.36
N ILE A 71 6.28 -3.20 -6.10
CA ILE A 71 7.35 -2.56 -5.32
C ILE A 71 8.51 -3.54 -5.18
N ALA A 72 8.24 -4.80 -4.81
CA ALA A 72 9.26 -5.84 -4.70
C ALA A 72 9.99 -6.06 -6.03
N ASP A 73 9.27 -6.09 -7.15
CA ASP A 73 9.87 -6.28 -8.48
C ASP A 73 10.72 -5.07 -8.91
N ARG A 74 10.34 -3.85 -8.53
CA ARG A 74 11.04 -2.61 -8.88
C ARG A 74 12.23 -2.31 -7.96
N LEU A 75 12.21 -2.82 -6.73
CA LEU A 75 13.22 -2.59 -5.70
C LEU A 75 13.73 -3.92 -5.14
N PRO A 76 14.54 -4.69 -5.91
CA PRO A 76 14.96 -6.04 -5.52
C PRO A 76 15.83 -6.10 -4.25
N HIS A 77 16.39 -4.96 -3.82
CA HIS A 77 17.20 -4.84 -2.61
C HIS A 77 16.41 -4.34 -1.39
N ALA A 78 15.15 -3.91 -1.59
CA ALA A 78 14.31 -3.45 -0.48
C ALA A 78 13.93 -4.60 0.45
N VAL A 79 13.78 -4.29 1.73
CA VAL A 79 13.08 -5.15 2.69
C VAL A 79 11.66 -4.60 2.84
N ILE A 80 10.65 -5.41 2.54
CA ILE A 80 9.25 -5.03 2.56
C ILE A 80 8.54 -5.75 3.71
N SER A 81 8.28 -5.00 4.77
CA SER A 81 7.51 -5.43 5.91
C SER A 81 6.03 -5.13 5.66
N VAL A 82 5.26 -6.17 5.36
CA VAL A 82 3.81 -6.09 5.17
C VAL A 82 3.13 -6.20 6.52
N VAL A 83 2.13 -5.34 6.76
CA VAL A 83 1.29 -5.41 7.96
C VAL A 83 -0.15 -5.56 7.52
N GLU A 84 -0.78 -6.69 7.84
CA GLU A 84 -2.19 -6.94 7.58
C GLU A 84 -2.82 -7.62 8.81
N PRO A 85 -3.59 -6.89 9.63
CA PRO A 85 -4.10 -7.39 10.91
C PRO A 85 -5.07 -8.58 10.80
N HIS A 86 -5.64 -8.81 9.62
CA HIS A 86 -6.70 -9.78 9.41
C HIS A 86 -6.24 -11.09 8.76
N ILE A 87 -4.93 -11.30 8.58
CA ILE A 87 -4.36 -12.54 8.04
C ILE A 87 -3.25 -13.06 8.94
N ALA A 88 -3.01 -14.37 8.89
CA ALA A 88 -1.91 -15.02 9.61
C ALA A 88 -0.67 -15.26 8.73
N GLU A 89 -0.86 -15.28 7.40
CA GLU A 89 0.19 -15.65 6.43
C GLU A 89 0.06 -14.81 5.16
N LEU A 90 1.17 -14.51 4.50
CA LEU A 90 1.18 -13.84 3.20
C LEU A 90 0.57 -14.74 2.12
N PRO A 91 -0.10 -14.16 1.11
CA PRO A 91 -0.37 -14.86 -0.15
C PRO A 91 0.89 -15.49 -0.73
N ALA A 92 0.75 -16.67 -1.32
CA ALA A 92 1.86 -17.46 -1.86
C ALA A 92 2.77 -16.65 -2.80
N GLU A 93 2.21 -15.75 -3.63
CA GLU A 93 3.04 -14.95 -4.53
C GLU A 93 3.94 -13.95 -3.79
N LEU A 94 3.52 -13.43 -2.64
CA LEU A 94 4.34 -12.53 -1.82
C LEU A 94 5.29 -13.33 -0.92
N ALA A 95 4.81 -14.42 -0.32
CA ALA A 95 5.63 -15.32 0.50
C ALA A 95 6.81 -15.94 -0.26
N ALA A 96 6.67 -16.12 -1.58
CA ALA A 96 7.74 -16.65 -2.44
C ALA A 96 8.89 -15.65 -2.69
N ARG A 97 8.83 -14.43 -2.14
CA ARG A 97 9.87 -13.39 -2.31
C ARG A 97 10.67 -13.27 -1.01
N ASP A 98 11.98 -13.50 -1.08
CA ASP A 98 12.89 -13.58 0.09
C ASP A 98 12.89 -12.35 1.02
N ARG A 99 12.52 -11.18 0.49
CA ARG A 99 12.55 -9.89 1.22
C ARG A 99 11.18 -9.27 1.44
N VAL A 100 10.13 -10.10 1.41
CA VAL A 100 8.77 -9.71 1.74
C VAL A 100 8.29 -10.55 2.91
N GLU A 101 7.96 -9.90 4.01
CA GLU A 101 7.60 -10.57 5.26
C GLU A 101 6.31 -9.98 5.83
N LEU A 102 5.51 -10.82 6.50
CA LEU A 102 4.37 -10.36 7.31
C LEU A 102 4.89 -10.15 8.73
N VAL A 103 4.76 -8.93 9.23
CA VAL A 103 5.21 -8.55 10.58
C VAL A 103 4.11 -7.77 11.29
N ASP A 104 4.29 -7.53 12.59
CA ASP A 104 3.41 -6.65 13.32
C ASP A 104 3.67 -5.17 13.01
N LEU A 105 2.74 -4.33 13.45
CA LEU A 105 2.78 -2.90 13.17
C LEU A 105 3.95 -2.18 13.86
N ASP A 106 4.32 -2.61 15.06
CA ASP A 106 5.36 -1.96 15.86
C ASP A 106 6.74 -2.23 15.23
N GLU A 107 6.99 -3.46 14.81
CA GLU A 107 8.19 -3.86 14.08
C GLU A 107 8.34 -3.08 12.77
N ALA A 108 7.28 -3.03 11.95
CA ALA A 108 7.31 -2.33 10.67
C ALA A 108 7.60 -0.82 10.84
N LEU A 109 6.92 -0.15 11.79
CA LEU A 109 7.09 1.29 12.01
C LEU A 109 8.42 1.65 12.69
N GLY A 110 9.00 0.73 13.47
CA GLY A 110 10.26 0.95 14.17
C GLY A 110 11.47 1.05 13.24
N HIS A 111 11.39 0.44 12.05
CA HIS A 111 12.54 0.32 11.15
C HIS A 111 12.33 0.92 9.77
N ALA A 112 11.10 1.23 9.36
CA ALA A 112 10.81 1.69 8.01
C ALA A 112 11.44 3.05 7.67
N ASP A 113 12.07 3.13 6.50
CA ASP A 113 12.47 4.37 5.84
C ASP A 113 11.31 4.94 5.01
N VAL A 114 10.46 4.08 4.47
CA VAL A 114 9.25 4.44 3.73
C VAL A 114 8.05 3.71 4.33
N VAL A 115 6.99 4.44 4.65
CA VAL A 115 5.71 3.88 5.12
C VAL A 115 4.65 4.18 4.08
N VAL A 116 3.97 3.16 3.57
CA VAL A 116 2.86 3.32 2.63
C VAL A 116 1.57 2.74 3.24
N LEU A 117 0.55 3.58 3.36
CA LEU A 117 -0.78 3.17 3.81
C LEU A 117 -1.63 2.81 2.59
N LEU A 118 -1.96 1.53 2.44
CA LEU A 118 -2.71 0.97 1.32
C LEU A 118 -4.18 0.68 1.68
N VAL A 119 -4.43 0.26 2.92
CA VAL A 119 -5.78 -0.03 3.44
C VAL A 119 -5.96 0.68 4.76
N ASP A 120 -7.10 1.34 4.97
CA ASP A 120 -7.43 2.07 6.18
C ASP A 120 -8.08 1.17 7.24
N HIS A 121 -7.35 0.19 7.75
CA HIS A 121 -7.82 -0.60 8.90
C HIS A 121 -7.99 0.26 10.15
N THR A 122 -8.92 -0.12 11.02
CA THR A 122 -9.21 0.60 12.27
C THR A 122 -7.97 0.73 13.15
N GLN A 123 -7.15 -0.32 13.20
CA GLN A 123 -5.89 -0.40 13.93
C GLN A 123 -4.91 0.69 13.45
N PHE A 124 -4.75 0.86 12.14
CA PHE A 124 -3.84 1.87 11.60
C PHE A 124 -4.32 3.29 11.86
N ARG A 125 -5.63 3.55 11.80
CA ARG A 125 -6.20 4.86 12.15
C ARG A 125 -5.97 5.20 13.62
N ALA A 126 -6.17 4.23 14.51
CA ALA A 126 -5.96 4.41 15.94
C ALA A 126 -4.50 4.74 16.26
N GLU A 127 -3.56 4.09 15.59
CA GLU A 127 -2.13 4.32 15.79
C GLU A 127 -1.63 5.63 15.16
N ALA A 128 -2.19 6.05 14.02
CA ALA A 128 -1.88 7.35 13.39
C ALA A 128 -2.09 8.53 14.35
N ALA A 129 -3.09 8.43 15.23
CA ALA A 129 -3.41 9.46 16.22
C ALA A 129 -2.45 9.46 17.42
N ARG A 130 -1.76 8.35 17.67
CA ARG A 130 -0.95 8.12 18.88
C ARG A 130 0.54 8.30 18.64
N ARG A 131 1.02 7.91 17.46
CA ARG A 131 2.44 7.91 17.15
C ARG A 131 2.70 8.27 15.69
N SER A 132 3.95 8.61 15.41
CA SER A 132 4.46 8.73 14.04
C SER A 132 5.44 7.58 13.79
N PRO A 133 5.68 7.21 12.53
CA PRO A 133 6.81 6.37 12.16
C PRO A 133 8.12 6.90 12.73
N ARG A 134 9.17 6.08 12.63
CA ARG A 134 10.55 6.50 12.93
C ARG A 134 10.87 7.88 12.34
N ALA A 135 11.64 8.67 13.07
CA ALA A 135 12.06 9.99 12.60
C ALA A 135 12.83 9.88 11.27
N GLY A 136 12.44 10.68 10.27
CA GLY A 136 13.02 10.66 8.93
C GLY A 136 12.30 9.76 7.93
N SER A 137 11.34 8.94 8.36
CA SER A 137 10.56 8.11 7.43
C SER A 137 9.71 8.96 6.47
N GLN A 138 9.67 8.56 5.21
CA GLN A 138 8.78 9.11 4.20
C GLN A 138 7.40 8.43 4.30
N VAL A 139 6.33 9.20 4.45
CA VAL A 139 4.96 8.65 4.61
C VAL A 139 4.12 8.90 3.36
N ILE A 140 3.69 7.82 2.72
CA ILE A 140 2.82 7.83 1.55
C ILE A 140 1.42 7.37 1.97
N ASP A 141 0.56 8.34 2.23
CA ASP A 141 -0.80 8.11 2.69
C ASP A 141 -1.80 8.14 1.52
N THR A 142 -2.24 6.97 1.07
CA THR A 142 -3.24 6.84 0.00
C THR A 142 -4.68 6.99 0.49
N ARG A 143 -4.89 7.03 1.82
CA ARG A 143 -6.20 7.00 2.48
C ARG A 143 -6.57 8.27 3.22
N GLY A 144 -5.62 9.18 3.44
CA GLY A 144 -5.81 10.45 4.14
C GLY A 144 -5.89 10.33 5.66
N ALA A 145 -5.48 9.20 6.24
CA ALA A 145 -5.57 8.94 7.67
C ALA A 145 -4.32 9.38 8.48
N TRP A 146 -3.17 9.52 7.83
CA TRP A 146 -1.86 9.71 8.48
C TRP A 146 -1.23 11.07 8.17
N ARG A 147 -1.91 11.94 7.41
CA ARG A 147 -1.47 13.33 7.22
C ARG A 147 -1.48 14.06 8.57
N ARG A 148 -0.30 14.31 9.14
CA ARG A 148 -0.15 15.41 10.11
C ARG A 148 -0.25 16.73 9.34
N ALA A 149 -0.95 17.70 9.92
CA ALA A 149 -0.95 19.07 9.42
C ALA A 149 0.51 19.51 9.25
N VAL A 150 0.85 19.98 8.04
CA VAL A 150 2.07 20.75 7.84
C VAL A 150 1.93 21.94 8.77
N SER A 151 2.77 22.01 9.81
CA SER A 151 2.99 23.26 10.52
C SER A 151 3.48 24.24 9.46
N ALA A 152 2.62 25.17 9.06
CA ALA A 152 3.05 26.33 8.30
C ALA A 152 4.10 27.05 9.15
N GLY A 153 5.36 26.95 8.73
CA GLY A 153 6.43 27.82 9.20
C GLY A 153 6.30 29.20 8.61
#